data_AF-A0A7U5XXW2-F1
#
_entry.id   AF-A0A7U5XXW2-F1
#
_cell.length_a   1.000
_cell.length_b   1.000
_cell.length_c   1.000
_cell.angle_alpha   90.00
_cell.angle_beta   90.00
_cell.angle_gamma   90.00
#
_symmetry.space_group_name_H-M   'P 1'
#
loop_
_entity.id
_entity.type
_entity.pdbx_description
1 polymer ?
#
loop_
_entity_poly.entity_id
_entity_poly.type
_entity_poly.pdbx_seq_one_letter_code
_entity_poly.pdbx_strand_id
1 'polypeptide(L)' 'MIDFTISTPTEADAVIALRDALQKISRAQEVCERAGFGCLVLMPLSESQRELQYALDTALGRN' A
#
# COMPACT_ATOMS: atom_id res chain seq x y z
N MET A 1 -2.43 -37.04 -5.04
CA MET A 1 -1.31 -36.13 -5.38
C MET A 1 -1.98 -34.81 -5.72
N ILE A 2 -1.97 -33.84 -4.80
CA ILE A 2 -2.61 -32.54 -5.03
C ILE A 2 -1.51 -31.65 -5.62
N ASP A 3 -1.61 -31.35 -6.91
CA ASP A 3 -0.80 -30.34 -7.56
C ASP A 3 -1.14 -28.99 -6.92
N PHE A 4 -0.29 -28.55 -6.00
CA PHE A 4 -0.31 -27.19 -5.47
C PHE A 4 0.49 -26.35 -6.46
N THR A 5 -0.13 -25.98 -7.57
CA THR A 5 0.42 -24.97 -8.48
C THR A 5 0.41 -23.64 -7.72
N ILE A 6 1.50 -23.34 -7.03
CA ILE A 6 1.77 -22.02 -6.49
C ILE A 6 1.99 -21.14 -7.73
N SER A 7 0.93 -20.48 -8.20
CA SER A 7 1.06 -19.45 -9.22
C SER A 7 2.05 -18.41 -8.71
N THR A 8 3.18 -18.29 -9.40
CA THR A 8 4.18 -17.27 -9.09
C THR A 8 3.52 -15.90 -9.21
N PRO A 9 3.59 -15.05 -8.16
CA PRO A 9 2.99 -13.73 -8.20
C PRO A 9 3.58 -12.94 -9.37
N THR A 10 2.68 -12.33 -10.15
CA THR A 10 3.01 -11.55 -11.34
C THR A 10 3.24 -10.08 -10.99
N GLU A 11 3.82 -9.30 -11.91
CA GLU A 11 3.91 -7.85 -11.78
C GLU A 11 2.51 -7.21 -11.61
N ALA A 12 1.49 -7.78 -12.24
CA ALA A 12 0.11 -7.35 -12.08
C ALA A 12 -0.39 -7.57 -10.64
N ASP A 13 -0.03 -8.70 -10.02
CA ASP A 13 -0.38 -8.98 -8.62
C ASP A 13 0.29 -7.98 -7.67
N ALA A 14 1.55 -7.62 -7.95
CA ALA A 14 2.27 -6.60 -7.18
C ALA A 14 1.59 -5.22 -7.31
N VAL A 15 1.20 -4.81 -8.51
CA VAL A 15 0.48 -3.54 -8.75
C VAL A 15 -0.87 -3.53 -8.02
N ILE A 16 -1.62 -4.64 -8.03
CA ILE A 16 -2.89 -4.77 -7.31
C ILE A 16 -2.65 -4.62 -5.80
N ALA A 17 -1.65 -5.32 -5.26
CA ALA A 17 -1.31 -5.25 -3.84
C ALA A 17 -0.89 -3.84 -3.41
N LEU A 18 -0.09 -3.14 -4.23
CA LEU A 18 0.33 -1.76 -3.96
C LEU A 18 -0.87 -0.78 -3.95
N ARG A 19 -1.82 -0.94 -4.87
CA ARG A 19 -3.05 -0.14 -4.90
C ARG A 19 -3.93 -0.38 -3.66
N ASP A 20 -4.10 -1.64 -3.28
CA ASP A 20 -4.86 -2.02 -2.09
C ASP A 20 -4.20 -1.48 -0.80
N ALA A 21 -2.88 -1.58 -0.69
CA ALA A 21 -2.13 -1.02 0.43
C ALA A 21 -2.29 0.52 0.52
N LEU A 22 -2.20 1.23 -0.60
CA LEU A 22 -2.43 2.68 -0.67
C LEU A 22 -3.84 3.07 -0.23
N GLN A 23 -4.86 2.33 -0.66
CA GLN A 23 -6.23 2.58 -0.24
C GLN A 23 -6.40 2.37 1.27
N LYS A 24 -5.85 1.28 1.80
CA LYS A 24 -5.92 0.96 3.23
C LYS A 24 -5.20 1.98 4.09
N ILE A 25 -4.02 2.46 3.67
CA ILE A 25 -3.27 3.44 4.45
C ILE A 25 -3.90 4.82 4.41
N SER A 26 -4.42 5.25 3.26
CA SER A 26 -5.20 6.48 3.14
C SER A 26 -6.41 6.43 4.07
N ARG A 27 -7.11 5.28 4.11
CA ARG A 27 -8.25 5.10 5.02
C ARG A 27 -7.83 5.11 6.49
N ALA A 28 -6.72 4.48 6.84
CA ALA A 28 -6.20 4.49 8.21
C ALA A 28 -5.86 5.91 8.66
N GLN A 29 -5.21 6.70 7.79
CA GLN A 29 -4.89 8.10 8.05
C GLN A 29 -6.15 8.92 8.31
N GLU A 30 -7.16 8.86 7.45
CA GLU A 30 -8.44 9.55 7.65
C GLU A 30 -9.09 9.22 9.00
N VAL A 31 -9.07 7.94 9.39
CA VAL A 31 -9.66 7.49 10.65
C VAL A 31 -8.86 8.02 11.84
N CYS A 32 -7.53 7.97 11.79
CA CYS A 32 -6.65 8.50 12.82
C CYS A 32 -6.78 10.02 12.97
N GLU A 33 -6.86 10.77 11.87
CA GLU A 33 -7.08 12.22 11.90
C GLU A 33 -8.42 12.55 12.57
N ARG A 34 -9.50 11.86 12.17
CA ARG A 34 -10.83 12.05 12.76
C ARG A 34 -10.90 11.67 14.23
N ALA A 35 -10.11 10.70 14.67
CA ALA A 35 -10.04 10.29 16.06
C ALA A 35 -9.07 11.16 16.89
N GLY A 36 -8.44 12.18 16.28
CA GLY A 36 -7.57 13.13 16.98
C GLY A 36 -6.19 12.57 17.33
N PHE A 37 -5.71 11.58 16.58
CA PHE A 37 -4.37 11.04 16.79
C PHE A 37 -3.31 12.11 16.49
N GLY A 38 -2.26 12.13 17.32
CA GLY A 38 -1.17 13.08 17.18
C GLY A 38 -0.15 12.70 16.10
N CYS A 39 0.85 13.57 15.94
CA CYS A 39 1.89 13.43 14.94
C CYS A 39 2.69 12.12 15.01
N LEU A 40 2.81 11.51 16.19
CA LEU A 40 3.48 10.21 16.38
C LEU A 40 2.81 9.06 15.62
N VAL A 41 1.55 9.23 15.23
CA VAL A 41 0.80 8.23 14.43
C VAL A 41 0.55 8.74 13.02
N LEU A 42 0.26 10.03 12.85
CA LEU A 42 -0.01 10.59 11.53
C LEU A 42 1.23 10.66 10.63
N MET A 43 2.41 11.01 11.16
CA MET A 43 3.62 11.11 10.33
C MET A 43 4.02 9.75 9.72
N PRO A 44 4.12 8.64 10.48
CA PRO A 44 4.46 7.35 9.90
C PRO A 44 3.48 6.87 8.82
N LEU A 45 2.18 7.18 8.97
CA LEU A 45 1.16 6.84 7.98
C LEU A 45 1.37 7.63 6.67
N SER A 46 1.62 8.93 6.76
CA SER A 46 1.90 9.77 5.59
C SER A 46 3.22 9.40 4.90
N GLU A 47 4.27 9.06 5.66
CA GLU A 47 5.54 8.58 5.10
C GLU A 47 5.36 7.26 4.35
N SER A 48 4.67 6.31 4.97
CA SER A 48 4.35 5.01 4.36
C SER A 48 3.47 5.17 3.11
N GLN A 49 2.52 6.11 3.10
CA GLN A 49 1.71 6.41 1.91
C GLN A 49 2.59 6.92 0.76
N ARG A 50 3.53 7.82 1.05
CA ARG A 50 4.48 8.34 0.05
C ARG A 50 5.35 7.23 -0.53
N GLU A 51 5.89 6.35 0.31
CA GLU A 51 6.74 5.23 -0.13
C GLU A 51 5.96 4.22 -0.98
N LEU A 52 4.73 3.89 -0.58
CA LEU A 52 3.85 3.02 -1.37
C LEU A 52 3.48 3.65 -2.71
N GLN A 53 3.26 4.97 -2.76
CA GLN A 53 2.96 5.67 -4.00
C GLN A 53 4.17 5.63 -4.94
N TYR A 54 5.37 5.86 -4.43
CA TYR A 54 6.61 5.73 -5.19
C TYR A 54 6.80 4.31 -5.73
N ALA A 55 6.56 3.27 -4.91
CA ALA A 55 6.64 1.88 -5.35
C ALA A 55 5.62 1.55 -6.45
N LEU A 56 4.39 2.06 -6.33
CA LEU A 56 3.35 1.88 -7.35
C LEU A 56 3.73 2.56 -8.67
N ASP A 57 4.20 3.80 -8.62
CA ASP A 57 4.57 4.55 -9.82
C ASP A 57 5.78 3.90 -10.52
N THR A 58 6.73 3.37 -9.76
CA THR A 58 7.85 2.57 -10.29
C THR A 58 7.35 1.30 -10.98
N ALA A 59 6.46 0.55 -10.33
CA ALA A 59 5.87 -0.68 -10.90
C ALA A 59 5.03 -0.41 -12.17
N LEU A 60 4.50 0.81 -12.31
CA LEU A 60 3.74 1.25 -13.49
C LEU A 60 4.62 1.90 -14.57
N GLY A 61 5.94 2.04 -14.36
CA GLY A 61 6.87 2.70 -15.30
C GLY A 61 6.62 4.20 -15.44
N ARG A 62 6.15 4.87 -14.39
CA ARG A 62 5.79 6.30 -14.38
C ARG A 62 6.86 7.21 -13.74
N ASN A 63 7.95 6.62 -13.22
CA ASN A 63 9.09 7.30 -12.58
C ASN A 63 10.40 6.96 -13.28
#